data_AF-A0A7U6BLF0-F1
#
_entry.id   AF-A0A7U6BLF0-F1
#
_cell.length_a   1.000
_cell.length_b   1.000
_cell.length_c   1.000
_cell.angle_alpha   90.00
_cell.angle_beta   90.00
_cell.angle_gamma   90.00
#
_symmetry.space_group_name_H-M   'P 1'
#
loop_
_entity.id
_entity.type
_entity.pdbx_description
1 polymer ?
#
loop_
_entity_poly.entity_id
_entity_poly.type
_entity_poly.pdbx_seq_one_letter_code
_entity_poly.pdbx_strand_id
1 'polypeptide(L)'
;MKTPTDTLCWLCLLESELLSIRAFKNTGLYPQYDESDEEPVFECSVYNSGMACGEFLAGLEAGTIAPLTAAGKELLGTLNHMGRALCAPVWEQGVNRGLYDARADRAIYEAGADGWIYN
;
A
#
# COMPACT_ATOMS: atom_id res chain seq x y z
N MET A 1 -5.42 4.87 -12.54
CA MET A 1 -4.20 4.51 -13.30
C MET A 1 -4.63 3.78 -14.56
N LYS A 2 -4.84 4.51 -15.65
CA LYS A 2 -5.47 3.96 -16.87
C LYS A 2 -4.46 3.50 -17.91
N THR A 3 -3.20 3.90 -17.77
CA THR A 3 -2.12 3.51 -18.69
C THR A 3 -1.07 2.64 -18.00
N PRO A 4 -0.30 1.83 -18.76
CA PRO A 4 0.87 1.15 -18.23
C PRO A 4 1.89 2.10 -17.61
N THR A 5 2.04 3.31 -18.17
CA THR A 5 2.92 4.35 -17.64
C THR A 5 2.45 4.84 -16.28
N ASP A 6 1.15 5.10 -16.09
CA ASP A 6 0.61 5.51 -14.79
C ASP A 6 0.90 4.46 -13.72
N THR A 7 0.75 3.19 -14.10
CA THR A 7 0.94 2.03 -13.24
C THR A 7 2.41 1.87 -12.85
N LEU A 8 3.32 2.06 -13.80
CA LEU A 8 4.76 2.07 -13.55
C LEU A 8 5.17 3.24 -12.65
N CYS A 9 4.68 4.46 -12.93
CA CYS A 9 4.93 5.62 -12.08
C CYS A 9 4.51 5.36 -10.63
N TRP A 10 3.35 4.73 -10.42
CA TRP A 10 2.90 4.36 -9.08
C TRP A 10 3.85 3.36 -8.39
N LEU A 11 4.32 2.34 -9.11
CA LEU A 11 5.31 1.39 -8.56
C LEU A 11 6.62 2.09 -8.18
N CYS A 12 7.09 3.05 -8.98
CA CYS A 12 8.28 3.85 -8.65
C CYS A 12 8.09 4.71 -7.39
N LEU A 13 6.88 5.24 -7.18
CA LEU A 13 6.56 5.99 -5.96
C LEU A 13 6.59 5.08 -4.73
N LEU A 14 5.97 3.90 -4.81
CA LEU A 14 6.05 2.92 -3.72
C LEU A 14 7.50 2.48 -3.45
N GLU A 15 8.31 2.29 -4.50
CA GLU A 15 9.74 2.00 -4.37
C GLU A 15 10.48 3.09 -3.60
N SER A 16 10.29 4.36 -3.98
CA SER A 16 10.90 5.50 -3.31
C SER A 16 10.53 5.56 -1.82
N GLU A 17 9.27 5.29 -1.48
CA GLU A 17 8.80 5.29 -0.10
C GLU A 17 9.48 4.18 0.72
N LEU A 18 9.48 2.94 0.22
CA LEU A 18 10.11 1.81 0.90
C LEU A 18 11.62 1.98 1.06
N LEU A 19 12.30 2.56 0.05
CA LEU A 19 13.71 2.91 0.14
C LEU A 19 13.98 3.98 1.20
N SER A 20 13.10 4.98 1.30
CA SER A 20 13.20 6.04 2.30
C SER A 20 13.00 5.49 3.71
N ILE A 21 11.96 4.69 3.94
CA ILE A 21 11.72 4.00 5.21
C ILE A 21 12.95 3.18 5.62
N ARG A 22 13.51 2.41 4.69
CA ARG A 22 14.71 1.61 4.94
C ARG A 22 15.91 2.48 5.33
N ALA A 23 16.11 3.60 4.64
CA ALA A 23 17.22 4.51 4.93
C ALA A 23 17.08 5.11 6.34
N PHE A 24 15.89 5.61 6.70
CA PHE A 24 15.61 6.17 8.03
C PHE A 24 15.79 5.14 9.14
N LYS A 25 15.34 3.90 8.91
CA LYS A 25 15.57 2.78 9.84
C LYS A 25 17.06 2.52 10.04
N ASN A 26 17.82 2.43 8.95
CA ASN A 26 19.25 2.12 8.99
C ASN A 26 20.08 3.22 9.66
N THR A 27 19.65 4.48 9.60
CA THR A 27 20.32 5.61 10.25
C THR A 27 19.87 5.82 11.69
N GLY A 28 18.90 5.04 12.19
CA GLY A 28 18.34 5.22 13.53
C GLY A 28 17.56 6.53 13.70
N LEU A 29 17.02 7.08 12.61
CA LEU A 29 16.27 8.35 12.61
C LEU A 29 14.79 8.17 12.95
N TYR A 30 14.29 6.94 13.07
CA TYR A 30 12.98 6.72 13.67
C TYR A 30 13.05 6.96 15.18
N PRO A 31 12.09 7.71 15.75
CA PRO A 31 12.00 7.90 17.19
C PRO A 31 11.99 6.55 17.92
N GLN A 32 12.60 6.51 19.11
CA GLN A 32 12.42 5.37 20.00
C GLN A 32 10.96 5.34 20.45
N TYR A 33 10.41 4.14 20.67
CA TYR A 33 9.05 4.00 21.19
C TYR A 33 8.92 4.78 22.50
N ASP A 34 8.07 5.80 22.48
CA ASP A 34 7.58 6.44 23.68
C ASP A 34 6.32 5.67 24.11
N GLU A 35 6.21 5.28 25.37
CA GLU A 35 5.00 4.62 25.91
C GLU A 35 3.76 5.53 25.83
N SER A 36 3.95 6.84 25.61
CA SER A 36 2.88 7.81 25.38
C SER A 36 2.49 8.00 23.91
N ASP A 37 3.27 7.48 22.96
CA ASP A 37 2.90 7.49 21.54
C ASP A 37 1.89 6.37 21.26
N GLU A 38 0.72 6.73 20.70
CA GLU A 38 -0.32 5.76 20.37
C GLU A 38 0.15 4.74 19.31
N GLU A 39 0.99 5.16 18.36
CA GLU A 39 1.56 4.28 17.34
C GLU A 39 2.99 4.69 16.92
N PRO A 40 3.93 3.74 16.81
CA PRO A 40 5.30 4.04 16.45
C PRO A 40 5.47 4.36 14.97
N VAL A 41 6.15 5.48 14.69
CA VAL A 41 6.25 6.09 13.35
C VAL A 41 6.77 5.12 12.28
N PHE A 42 7.71 4.24 12.64
CA PHE A 42 8.26 3.24 11.72
C PHE A 42 7.19 2.27 11.23
N GLU A 43 6.44 1.67 12.15
CA GLU A 43 5.34 0.77 11.87
C GLU A 43 4.25 1.46 11.07
N CYS A 44 3.88 2.69 11.43
CA CYS A 44 2.90 3.46 10.65
C CYS A 44 3.36 3.64 9.19
N SER A 45 4.63 3.98 8.95
CA SER A 45 5.15 4.12 7.58
C SER A 45 5.08 2.81 6.79
N VAL A 46 5.47 1.69 7.41
CA VAL A 46 5.40 0.36 6.79
C VAL A 46 3.95 -0.04 6.52
N TYR A 47 3.07 0.19 7.49
CA TYR A 47 1.64 -0.13 7.42
C TYR A 47 0.96 0.63 6.30
N ASN A 48 1.15 1.95 6.23
CA ASN A 48 0.54 2.82 5.21
C ASN A 48 1.03 2.45 3.80
N SER A 49 2.33 2.16 3.64
CA SER A 49 2.87 1.66 2.38
C SER A 49 2.27 0.30 1.99
N GLY A 50 2.07 -0.57 2.98
CA GLY A 50 1.37 -1.84 2.81
C GLY A 50 -0.08 -1.65 2.36
N MET A 51 -0.83 -0.76 3.02
CA MET A 51 -2.21 -0.41 2.65
C MET A 51 -2.32 0.05 1.20
N ALA A 52 -1.48 1.00 0.79
CA ALA A 52 -1.45 1.49 -0.58
C ALA A 52 -1.16 0.35 -1.59
N CYS A 53 -0.26 -0.58 -1.24
CA CYS A 53 -0.01 -1.78 -2.04
C CYS A 53 -1.22 -2.72 -2.10
N GLY A 54 -1.94 -2.90 -1.00
CA GLY A 54 -3.18 -3.68 -0.96
C GLY A 54 -4.28 -3.12 -1.86
N GLU A 55 -4.50 -1.80 -1.82
CA GLU A 55 -5.46 -1.10 -2.67
C GLU A 55 -5.08 -1.22 -4.15
N PHE A 56 -3.79 -1.08 -4.46
CA PHE A 56 -3.28 -1.26 -5.82
C PHE A 56 -3.53 -2.70 -6.34
N LEU A 57 -3.32 -3.72 -5.51
CA LEU A 57 -3.63 -5.10 -5.86
C LEU A 57 -5.13 -5.31 -6.12
N ALA A 58 -6.00 -4.75 -5.28
CA ALA A 58 -7.45 -4.79 -5.51
C ALA A 58 -7.82 -4.16 -6.85
N GLY A 59 -7.20 -3.03 -7.20
CA GLY A 59 -7.45 -2.35 -8.48
C GLY A 59 -6.99 -3.16 -9.70
N LEU A 60 -5.87 -3.89 -9.59
CA LEU A 60 -5.43 -4.83 -10.62
C LEU A 60 -6.41 -5.99 -10.78
N GLU A 61 -6.86 -6.59 -9.67
CA GLU A 61 -7.87 -7.67 -9.67
C GLU A 61 -9.20 -7.19 -10.27
N ALA A 62 -9.59 -5.96 -9.98
CA ALA A 62 -10.81 -5.33 -10.48
C ALA A 62 -10.76 -4.94 -11.96
N GLY A 63 -9.56 -4.89 -12.56
CA GLY A 63 -9.35 -4.30 -13.88
C GLY A 63 -9.54 -2.77 -13.91
N THR A 64 -9.58 -2.10 -12.77
CA THR A 64 -9.64 -0.63 -12.68
C THR A 64 -8.27 0.03 -12.84
N ILE A 65 -7.20 -0.76 -12.67
CA ILE A 65 -5.81 -0.42 -12.97
C ILE A 65 -5.37 -1.19 -14.22
N ALA A 66 -4.60 -0.51 -15.08
CA ALA A 66 -4.05 -1.15 -16.27
C ALA A 66 -3.18 -2.37 -15.89
N PRO A 67 -3.25 -3.49 -16.65
CA PRO A 67 -2.45 -4.67 -16.37
C PRO A 67 -0.95 -4.37 -16.36
N LEU A 68 -0.22 -5.02 -15.45
CA LEU A 68 1.23 -4.92 -15.39
C LEU A 68 1.91 -5.65 -16.56
N THR A 69 2.96 -5.02 -17.10
CA THR A 69 3.96 -5.68 -17.95
C THR A 69 4.73 -6.72 -17.13
N ALA A 70 5.52 -7.58 -17.80
CA ALA A 70 6.37 -8.55 -17.10
C ALA A 70 7.34 -7.87 -16.12
N ALA A 71 8.01 -6.81 -16.54
CA ALA A 71 8.89 -6.01 -15.68
C ALA A 71 8.14 -5.36 -14.51
N GLY A 72 6.91 -4.87 -14.74
CA GLY A 72 6.08 -4.32 -13.67
C GLY A 72 5.71 -5.36 -12.60
N LYS A 73 5.46 -6.62 -13.00
CA LYS A 73 5.21 -7.72 -12.06
C LYS A 73 6.46 -8.08 -11.24
N GLU A 74 7.62 -8.08 -11.88
CA GLU A 74 8.90 -8.32 -11.21
C GLU A 74 9.22 -7.22 -10.20
N LEU A 75 9.01 -5.95 -10.57
CA LEU A 75 9.15 -4.82 -9.68
C LEU A 75 8.20 -4.95 -8.49
N LEU A 76 6.90 -5.19 -8.72
CA LEU A 76 5.93 -5.40 -7.63
C LEU A 76 6.35 -6.54 -6.68
N GLY A 77 6.88 -7.65 -7.21
CA GLY A 77 7.43 -8.73 -6.40
C GLY A 77 8.61 -8.28 -5.52
N THR A 78 9.51 -7.46 -6.08
CA THR A 78 10.64 -6.86 -5.35
C THR A 78 10.16 -5.92 -4.24
N LEU A 79 9.16 -5.10 -4.51
CA LEU A 79 8.58 -4.17 -3.52
C LEU A 79 7.90 -4.92 -2.37
N ASN A 80 7.12 -5.96 -2.68
CA ASN A 80 6.54 -6.82 -1.65
C ASN A 80 7.60 -7.51 -0.78
N HIS A 81 8.70 -7.97 -1.39
CA HIS A 81 9.81 -8.52 -0.61
C HIS A 81 10.46 -7.45 0.29
N MET A 82 10.66 -6.23 -0.23
CA MET A 82 11.24 -5.13 0.53
C MET A 82 10.37 -4.73 1.73
N GLY A 83 9.05 -4.60 1.54
CA GLY A 83 8.11 -4.32 2.63
C GLY A 83 8.16 -5.37 3.74
N ARG A 84 8.18 -6.66 3.37
CA ARG A 84 8.34 -7.76 4.34
C ARG A 84 9.68 -7.72 5.07
N ALA A 85 10.76 -7.36 4.37
CA ALA A 85 12.08 -7.22 4.98
C ALA A 85 12.16 -6.04 5.97
N LEU A 86 11.34 -5.00 5.79
CA LEU A 86 11.24 -3.89 6.75
C LEU A 86 10.54 -4.33 8.04
N CYS A 87 9.31 -4.86 7.93
CA CYS A 87 8.55 -5.42 9.03
C CYS A 87 7.41 -6.30 8.50
N ALA A 88 7.62 -7.62 8.44
CA ALA A 88 6.66 -8.53 7.82
C ALA A 88 5.25 -8.50 8.44
N PRO A 89 5.07 -8.56 9.79
CA PRO A 89 3.72 -8.55 10.36
C PRO A 89 2.93 -7.29 10.01
N VAL A 90 3.59 -6.13 10.07
CA VAL A 90 2.96 -4.82 9.82
C VAL A 90 2.69 -4.62 8.33
N TRP A 91 3.64 -5.02 7.47
CA TRP A 91 3.45 -4.98 6.02
C TRP A 91 2.25 -5.84 5.58
N GLU A 92 2.20 -7.09 6.04
CA GLU A 92 1.12 -8.02 5.67
C GLU A 92 -0.23 -7.54 6.21
N GLN A 93 -0.26 -6.98 7.42
CA GLN A 93 -1.47 -6.36 7.97
C GLN A 93 -1.95 -5.20 7.09
N GLY A 94 -1.05 -4.29 6.71
CA GLY A 94 -1.37 -3.16 5.83
C GLY A 94 -1.90 -3.62 4.47
N VAL A 95 -1.19 -4.53 3.79
CA VAL A 95 -1.61 -5.07 2.48
C VAL A 95 -2.99 -5.72 2.56
N ASN A 96 -3.23 -6.55 3.58
CA ASN A 96 -4.53 -7.19 3.75
C ASN A 96 -5.64 -6.18 4.02
N ARG A 97 -5.35 -5.13 4.81
CA ARG A 97 -6.33 -4.08 5.11
C ARG A 97 -6.67 -3.26 3.87
N GLY A 98 -5.68 -2.76 3.14
CA GLY A 98 -5.92 -1.99 1.92
C GLY A 98 -6.66 -2.79 0.85
N LEU A 99 -6.35 -4.08 0.72
CA LEU A 99 -7.08 -4.99 -0.17
C LEU A 99 -8.56 -5.14 0.26
N TYR A 100 -8.81 -5.31 1.56
CA TYR A 100 -10.15 -5.44 2.12
C TYR A 100 -10.97 -4.15 1.93
N ASP A 101 -10.42 -3.00 2.32
CA ASP A 101 -11.10 -1.71 2.25
C ASP A 101 -11.45 -1.35 0.79
N ALA A 102 -10.50 -1.50 -0.14
CA ALA A 102 -10.76 -1.26 -1.56
C ALA A 102 -11.86 -2.17 -2.14
N ARG A 103 -11.92 -3.44 -1.70
CA ARG A 103 -12.99 -4.36 -2.10
C ARG A 103 -14.34 -3.97 -1.49
N ALA A 104 -14.35 -3.53 -0.22
CA ALA A 104 -15.54 -3.09 0.47
C ALA A 104 -16.12 -1.81 -0.17
N ASP A 105 -15.28 -0.81 -0.43
CA ASP A 105 -15.67 0.45 -1.08
C ASP A 105 -16.30 0.20 -2.45
N ARG A 106 -15.69 -0.68 -3.24
CA ARG A 106 -16.26 -1.09 -4.53
C ARG A 106 -17.61 -1.77 -4.36
N ALA A 107 -17.76 -2.68 -3.39
CA ALA A 107 -19.02 -3.36 -3.15
C ALA A 107 -20.14 -2.39 -2.72
N ILE A 108 -19.81 -1.38 -1.91
CA ILE A 108 -20.73 -0.31 -1.51
C ILE A 108 -21.16 0.52 -2.74
N TYR A 109 -20.20 0.91 -3.58
CA TYR A 109 -20.46 1.63 -4.82
C TYR A 109 -21.36 0.83 -5.78
N GLU A 110 -21.05 -0.45 -6.02
CA GLU A 110 -21.82 -1.33 -6.90
C GLU A 110 -23.24 -1.61 -6.38
N ALA A 111 -23.44 -1.58 -5.05
CA ALA A 111 -24.76 -1.70 -4.44
C ALA A 111 -25.62 -0.43 -4.57
N GLY A 112 -25.10 0.66 -5.12
CA GLY A 112 -25.76 1.97 -5.13
C GLY A 112 -26.02 2.51 -3.72
N ALA A 113 -25.24 2.04 -2.75
CA ALA A 113 -25.34 2.42 -1.35
C ALA A 113 -24.44 3.63 -1.01
N ASP A 114 -23.94 4.33 -2.02
CA ASP A 114 -23.23 5.61 -1.87
C ASP A 114 -24.20 6.79 -1.59
N GLY A 115 -25.52 6.59 -1.76
CA GLY A 115 -26.57 7.60 -1.60
C GLY A 115 -27.20 7.77 -0.20
N TRP A 116 -26.65 7.23 0.89
CA TRP A 116 -27.28 7.28 2.23
C TRP A 116 -27.08 8.60 3.01
N ILE A 117 -26.75 9.70 2.34
CA ILE A 117 -26.78 11.03 2.95
C ILE A 117 -27.57 11.97 2.01
N TYR A 118 -28.72 12.43 2.49
CA TYR A 118 -29.71 13.34 1.89
C TYR A 118 -30.85 12.70 1.06
N ASN A 119 -31.89 12.25 1.78
CA ASN A 119 -33.29 12.49 1.42
C ASN A 119 -33.96 13.24 2.58
#